data_AF-A0A5B1R7F3-F1
#
_entry.id   AF-A0A5B1R7F3-F1
#
_cell.length_a   1.000
_cell.length_b   1.000
_cell.length_c   1.000
_cell.angle_alpha   90.00
_cell.angle_beta   90.00
_cell.angle_gamma   90.00
#
_symmetry.space_group_name_H-M   'P 1'
#
loop_
_entity.id
_entity.type
_entity.pdbx_description
1 polymer ?
#
loop_
_entity_poly.entity_id
_entity_poly.type
_entity_poly.pdbx_seq_one_letter_code
_entity_poly.pdbx_strand_id
1 'polypeptide(L)'
;MTTSTRAKSQAPSRSLHAHKPAPPFASLFFLELAPFEPPQSFLGTFLWRKRMWFETTFGLSVFEPWEKILFMIIFMTITTLIATAFVKFLPAQLVGMYHRTLYYLLGPDAAPPAPGPSLNLNWTAHAFGSPGFGK
;
A
#
# COMPACT_ATOMS: atom_id res chain seq x y z
N MET A 1 31.18 -70.10 5.84
CA MET A 1 31.62 -68.97 5.00
C MET A 1 30.50 -68.65 4.03
N THR A 2 30.01 -67.42 4.09
CA THR A 2 28.81 -66.87 3.42
C THR A 2 29.14 -66.27 2.07
N THR A 3 28.34 -66.53 1.03
CA THR A 3 28.08 -65.55 -0.05
C THR A 3 26.66 -65.70 -0.58
N SER A 4 25.81 -64.73 -0.24
CA SER A 4 24.44 -64.57 -0.72
C SER A 4 24.44 -63.61 -1.90
N THR A 5 24.18 -64.11 -3.10
CA THR A 5 24.11 -63.28 -4.32
C THR A 5 22.69 -62.72 -4.43
N ARG A 6 22.47 -61.55 -3.82
CA ARG A 6 21.21 -60.78 -3.89
C ARG A 6 21.05 -60.17 -5.28
N ALA A 7 20.21 -60.80 -6.10
CA ALA A 7 19.82 -60.31 -7.42
C ALA A 7 19.14 -58.92 -7.31
N LYS A 8 19.67 -58.00 -8.11
CA LYS A 8 19.26 -56.61 -8.28
C LYS A 8 18.01 -56.56 -9.17
N SER A 9 16.82 -56.59 -8.58
CA SER A 9 15.58 -56.22 -9.27
C SER A 9 15.30 -54.74 -9.02
N GLN A 10 15.87 -53.90 -9.87
CA GLN A 10 15.61 -52.46 -9.89
C GLN A 10 14.46 -52.23 -10.86
N ALA A 11 13.23 -52.22 -10.34
CA ALA A 11 12.06 -51.78 -11.09
C ALA A 11 12.19 -50.28 -11.38
N PRO A 12 11.93 -49.81 -12.61
CA PRO A 12 11.87 -48.39 -12.89
C PRO A 12 10.57 -47.84 -12.33
N SER A 13 10.62 -47.25 -11.14
CA SER A 13 9.57 -46.41 -10.57
C SER A 13 9.41 -45.17 -11.45
N ARG A 14 8.71 -45.32 -12.57
CA ARG A 14 8.33 -44.25 -13.48
C ARG A 14 7.32 -43.39 -12.71
N SER A 15 7.81 -42.34 -12.06
CA SER A 15 6.99 -41.34 -11.38
C SER A 15 6.07 -40.71 -12.41
N LEU A 16 4.82 -41.18 -12.43
CA LEU A 16 3.71 -40.51 -13.09
C LEU A 16 3.58 -39.14 -12.42
N HIS A 17 4.24 -38.14 -12.99
CA HIS A 17 3.88 -36.75 -12.78
C HIS A 17 2.46 -36.59 -13.32
N ALA A 18 1.47 -36.87 -12.46
CA ALA A 18 0.08 -36.57 -12.72
C ALA A 18 0.00 -35.07 -12.99
N HIS A 19 -0.23 -34.72 -14.24
CA HIS A 19 -0.41 -33.34 -14.67
C HIS A 19 -1.74 -32.86 -14.05
N LYS A 20 -1.67 -32.31 -12.84
CA LYS A 20 -2.84 -31.68 -12.21
C LYS A 20 -3.22 -30.48 -13.09
N PRO A 21 -4.50 -30.33 -13.47
CA PRO A 21 -4.94 -29.18 -14.24
C PRO A 21 -4.61 -27.91 -13.44
N ALA A 22 -4.06 -26.92 -14.13
CA ALA A 22 -3.70 -25.65 -13.52
C ALA A 22 -4.94 -25.09 -12.80
N PRO A 23 -4.81 -24.74 -11.51
CA PRO A 23 -5.97 -24.26 -10.75
C PRO A 23 -6.49 -22.98 -11.40
N PRO A 24 -7.82 -22.85 -11.58
CA PRO A 24 -8.42 -21.67 -12.18
C PRO A 24 -8.13 -20.44 -11.32
N PHE A 25 -7.98 -19.26 -11.93
CA PHE A 25 -7.69 -17.98 -11.24
C PHE A 25 -8.63 -17.69 -10.05
N ALA A 26 -9.85 -18.24 -10.06
CA ALA A 26 -10.80 -18.17 -8.94
C ALA A 26 -10.27 -18.78 -7.63
N SER A 27 -9.38 -19.78 -7.69
CA SER A 27 -8.71 -20.35 -6.52
C SER A 27 -7.72 -19.38 -5.85
N LEU A 28 -7.39 -18.26 -6.50
CA LEU A 28 -6.61 -17.19 -5.87
C LEU A 28 -7.45 -16.35 -4.89
N PHE A 29 -8.78 -16.37 -5.01
CA PHE A 29 -9.68 -15.60 -4.15
C PHE A 29 -10.41 -16.50 -3.14
N PHE A 30 -10.62 -17.77 -3.48
CA PHE A 30 -11.08 -18.77 -2.52
C PHE A 30 -9.92 -19.17 -1.62
N LEU A 31 -10.01 -18.84 -0.34
CA LEU A 31 -9.00 -19.03 0.71
C LEU A 31 -8.74 -20.51 1.09
N GLU A 32 -9.13 -21.45 0.22
CA GLU A 32 -9.22 -22.87 0.54
C GLU A 32 -8.42 -23.69 -0.50
N LEU A 33 -7.10 -23.81 -0.33
CA LEU A 33 -6.24 -24.77 -1.05
C LEU A 33 -5.90 -24.48 -2.54
N ALA A 34 -5.40 -23.28 -2.87
CA ALA A 34 -4.46 -23.21 -4.00
C ALA A 34 -3.05 -23.60 -3.51
N PRO A 35 -2.38 -24.62 -4.08
CA PRO A 35 -1.03 -25.01 -3.69
C PRO A 35 -0.08 -23.82 -3.88
N PHE A 36 0.99 -23.78 -3.09
CA PHE A 36 2.08 -22.79 -3.14
C PHE A 36 2.87 -22.75 -4.47
N GLU A 37 2.26 -23.10 -5.61
CA GLU A 37 2.89 -23.06 -6.91
C GLU A 37 2.63 -21.71 -7.60
N PRO A 38 3.69 -20.99 -7.99
CA PRO A 38 3.53 -19.74 -8.73
C PRO A 38 2.89 -20.05 -10.09
N PRO A 39 1.79 -19.37 -10.47
CA PRO A 39 1.18 -19.55 -11.78
C PRO A 39 2.16 -19.13 -12.88
N GLN A 40 2.21 -19.87 -14.00
CA GLN A 40 3.19 -19.65 -15.08
C GLN A 40 3.03 -18.33 -15.87
N SER A 41 1.99 -17.55 -15.58
CA SER A 41 1.75 -16.26 -16.23
C SER A 41 2.45 -15.10 -15.53
N PHE A 42 2.97 -14.13 -16.29
CA PHE A 42 3.66 -12.96 -15.72
C PHE A 42 2.78 -12.16 -14.75
N LEU A 43 1.52 -11.89 -15.12
CA LEU A 43 0.54 -11.26 -14.23
C LEU A 43 0.22 -12.12 -13.00
N GLY A 44 0.16 -13.44 -13.17
CA GLY A 44 -0.07 -14.37 -12.07
C GLY A 44 1.05 -14.34 -11.04
N THR A 45 2.32 -14.37 -11.47
CA THR A 45 3.48 -14.29 -10.56
C THR A 45 3.53 -12.97 -9.79
N PHE A 46 3.19 -11.85 -10.44
CA PHE A 46 3.15 -10.55 -9.79
C PHE A 46 2.04 -10.46 -8.74
N LEU A 47 0.83 -10.89 -9.10
CA LEU A 47 -0.31 -10.92 -8.17
C LEU A 47 -0.06 -11.90 -7.02
N TRP A 48 0.55 -13.06 -7.28
CA TRP A 48 0.95 -14.02 -6.25
C TRP A 48 1.97 -13.42 -5.28
N ARG A 49 2.99 -12.71 -5.77
CA ARG A 49 3.98 -12.05 -4.92
C ARG A 49 3.35 -10.93 -4.07
N LYS A 50 2.48 -10.12 -4.66
CA LYS A 50 1.76 -9.06 -3.93
C LYS A 50 0.83 -9.65 -2.88
N ARG A 51 0.13 -10.74 -3.20
CA ARG A 51 -0.73 -11.47 -2.27
C ARG A 51 0.07 -12.07 -1.11
N MET A 52 1.15 -12.78 -1.38
CA MET A 52 2.00 -13.38 -0.35
C MET A 52 2.58 -12.31 0.59
N TRP A 53 3.07 -11.21 0.03
CA TRP A 53 3.55 -10.08 0.83
C TRP A 53 2.45 -9.53 1.73
N PHE A 54 1.26 -9.30 1.19
CA PHE A 54 0.10 -8.80 1.95
C PHE A 54 -0.36 -9.78 3.05
N GLU A 55 -0.38 -11.08 2.76
CA GLU A 55 -0.72 -12.13 3.74
C GLU A 55 0.31 -12.17 4.89
N THR A 56 1.60 -12.00 4.59
CA THR A 56 2.66 -11.98 5.61
C THR A 56 2.68 -10.71 6.47
N THR A 57 2.45 -9.53 5.89
CA THR A 57 2.54 -8.26 6.65
C THR A 57 1.38 -8.09 7.64
N PHE A 58 0.20 -8.59 7.29
CA PHE A 58 -1.00 -8.43 8.11
C PHE A 58 -1.37 -9.68 8.90
N GLY A 59 -0.59 -10.76 8.81
CA GLY A 59 -0.86 -12.00 9.56
C GLY A 59 -2.20 -12.65 9.18
N LEU A 60 -2.65 -12.46 7.93
CA LEU A 60 -3.97 -12.90 7.43
C LEU A 60 -4.14 -14.42 7.37
N SER A 61 -3.10 -15.17 7.76
CA SER A 61 -3.13 -16.63 7.92
C SER A 61 -3.80 -17.08 9.22
N VAL A 62 -3.94 -16.20 10.22
CA VAL A 62 -4.48 -16.55 11.54
C VAL A 62 -5.96 -16.16 11.68
N PHE A 63 -6.44 -15.24 10.86
CA PHE A 63 -7.81 -14.72 10.92
C PHE A 63 -8.81 -15.68 10.29
N GLU A 64 -10.02 -15.71 10.85
CA GLU A 64 -11.12 -16.47 10.26
C GLU A 64 -11.52 -15.89 8.88
N PRO A 65 -12.12 -16.70 7.99
CA PRO A 65 -12.48 -16.26 6.64
C PRO A 65 -13.36 -15.01 6.60
N TRP A 66 -14.24 -14.84 7.59
CA TRP A 66 -15.13 -13.68 7.69
C TRP A 66 -14.40 -12.42 8.22
N GLU A 67 -13.50 -12.58 9.20
CA GLU A 67 -12.70 -11.48 9.75
C GLU A 67 -11.78 -10.89 8.68
N LYS A 68 -11.23 -11.75 7.83
CA LYS A 68 -10.41 -11.34 6.68
C LYS A 68 -11.20 -10.45 5.71
N ILE A 69 -12.47 -10.77 5.44
CA ILE A 69 -13.32 -9.93 4.57
C ILE A 69 -13.54 -8.56 5.21
N LEU A 70 -13.84 -8.53 6.51
CA LEU A 70 -14.07 -7.29 7.25
C LEU A 70 -12.80 -6.42 7.28
N PHE A 71 -11.64 -7.03 7.54
CA PHE A 71 -10.34 -6.36 7.49
C PHE A 71 -10.05 -5.76 6.11
N MET A 72 -10.30 -6.49 5.02
CA MET A 72 -10.10 -5.99 3.66
C MET A 72 -10.96 -4.78 3.36
N ILE A 73 -12.22 -4.77 3.81
CA ILE A 73 -13.12 -3.63 3.64
C ILE A 73 -12.56 -2.42 4.39
N ILE A 74 -12.19 -2.57 5.66
CA ILE A 74 -11.63 -1.47 6.47
C ILE A 74 -10.31 -0.96 5.86
N PHE A 75 -9.43 -1.86 5.43
CA PHE A 75 -8.17 -1.50 4.83
C PHE A 75 -8.38 -0.71 3.53
N MET A 76 -9.31 -1.13 2.68
CA MET A 76 -9.66 -0.41 1.44
C MET A 76 -10.30 0.94 1.72
N THR A 77 -11.18 1.07 2.71
CA THR A 77 -11.79 2.36 3.08
C THR A 77 -10.74 3.33 3.60
N ILE A 78 -9.86 2.90 4.50
CA ILE A 78 -8.76 3.74 5.02
C ILE A 78 -7.83 4.14 3.89
N THR A 79 -7.41 3.20 3.04
CA THR A 79 -6.48 3.47 1.94
C THR A 79 -7.09 4.42 0.91
N THR A 80 -8.37 4.30 0.59
CA THR A 80 -9.06 5.23 -0.32
C THR A 80 -9.25 6.61 0.30
N LEU A 81 -9.56 6.71 1.60
CA LEU A 81 -9.57 7.99 2.32
C LEU A 81 -8.20 8.66 2.28
N ILE A 82 -7.14 7.91 2.58
CA ILE A 82 -5.77 8.41 2.51
C ILE A 82 -5.45 8.86 1.08
N ALA A 83 -5.69 8.02 0.06
CA ALA A 83 -5.43 8.39 -1.33
C ALA A 83 -6.19 9.67 -1.73
N THR A 84 -7.45 9.79 -1.32
CA THR A 84 -8.27 10.99 -1.58
C THR A 84 -7.71 12.21 -0.85
N ALA A 85 -7.29 12.05 0.40
CA ALA A 85 -6.63 13.10 1.17
C ALA A 85 -5.34 13.54 0.50
N PHE A 86 -4.48 12.61 0.06
CA PHE A 86 -3.26 12.94 -0.68
C PHE A 86 -3.58 13.72 -1.96
N VAL A 87 -4.51 13.26 -2.79
CA VAL A 87 -4.83 13.94 -4.05
C VAL A 87 -5.38 15.36 -3.83
N LYS A 88 -6.19 15.56 -2.80
CA LYS A 88 -6.84 16.88 -2.54
C LYS A 88 -5.98 17.82 -1.68
N PHE A 89 -5.27 17.29 -0.69
CA PHE A 89 -4.59 18.06 0.34
C PHE A 89 -3.12 18.35 -0.02
N LEU A 90 -2.44 17.37 -0.63
CA LEU A 90 -1.03 17.51 -1.00
C LEU A 90 -0.76 18.68 -1.96
N PRO A 91 -1.53 18.90 -3.07
CA PRO A 91 -1.25 20.03 -3.96
C PRO A 91 -1.43 21.39 -3.26
N ALA A 92 -2.43 21.51 -2.37
CA ALA A 92 -2.66 22.74 -1.61
C ALA A 92 -1.48 23.08 -0.68
N GLN A 93 -0.89 22.08 -0.03
CA GLN A 93 0.27 22.28 0.83
C GLN A 93 1.56 22.53 0.06
N LEU A 94 1.78 21.84 -1.07
CA LEU A 94 2.98 22.05 -1.89
C LEU A 94 3.07 23.46 -2.44
N VAL A 95 1.96 24.04 -2.90
CA VAL A 95 1.97 25.42 -3.42
C VAL A 95 2.40 26.40 -2.32
N GLY A 96 1.88 26.26 -1.10
CA GLY A 96 2.29 27.09 0.04
C GLY A 96 3.76 26.94 0.41
N MET A 97 4.27 25.70 0.46
CA MET A 97 5.69 25.43 0.74
C MET A 97 6.60 25.93 -0.40
N TYR A 98 6.15 25.81 -1.65
CA TYR A 98 6.85 26.29 -2.83
C TYR A 98 7.05 27.80 -2.81
N HIS A 99 6.00 28.58 -2.49
CA HIS A 99 6.15 30.03 -2.38
C HIS A 99 7.10 30.45 -1.26
N ARG A 100 7.05 29.78 -0.10
CA ARG A 100 7.97 30.05 1.02
C ARG A 100 9.41 29.71 0.65
N THR A 101 9.65 28.56 0.02
CA THR A 101 11.00 28.16 -0.40
C THR A 101 11.56 29.07 -1.48
N LEU A 102 10.74 29.50 -2.46
CA LEU A 102 11.14 30.51 -3.44
C LEU A 102 11.53 31.84 -2.80
N TYR A 103 10.76 32.31 -1.81
CA TYR A 103 11.07 33.54 -1.08
C TYR A 103 12.44 33.46 -0.37
N TYR A 104 12.75 32.32 0.26
CA TYR A 104 14.02 32.12 0.94
C TYR A 104 15.20 31.88 -0.02
N LEU A 105 14.98 31.25 -1.17
CA LEU A 105 16.03 30.91 -2.13
C LEU A 105 16.37 32.06 -3.09
N LEU A 106 15.36 32.81 -3.54
CA LEU A 106 15.49 33.77 -4.65
C LEU A 106 15.28 35.23 -4.19
N GLY A 107 14.87 35.44 -2.94
CA GLY A 107 14.68 36.75 -2.34
C GLY A 107 13.32 37.40 -2.67
N PRO A 108 13.05 38.60 -2.12
CA PRO A 108 11.74 39.25 -2.22
C PRO A 108 11.27 39.56 -3.64
N ASP A 109 12.21 39.76 -4.57
CA ASP A 109 11.94 40.18 -5.96
C ASP A 109 11.49 39.01 -6.85
N ALA A 110 11.58 37.79 -6.34
CA ALA A 110 11.19 36.56 -7.03
C ALA A 110 9.79 36.07 -6.68
N ALA A 111 9.08 36.75 -5.77
CA ALA A 111 7.75 36.37 -5.37
C ALA A 111 6.78 36.62 -6.53
N PRO A 112 6.14 35.58 -7.13
CA PRO A 112 5.06 35.81 -8.09
C PRO A 112 3.93 36.61 -7.42
N PRO A 113 3.18 37.45 -8.17
CA PRO A 113 2.14 38.29 -7.59
C PRO A 113 1.15 37.41 -6.81
N ALA A 114 1.03 37.68 -5.52
CA ALA A 114 0.24 36.89 -4.60
C ALA A 114 -1.20 36.75 -5.14
N PRO A 115 -1.73 35.53 -5.31
CA PRO A 115 -3.11 35.34 -5.73
C PRO A 115 -4.05 35.74 -4.58
N GLY A 116 -4.52 37.00 -4.62
CA GLY A 116 -5.63 37.48 -3.80
C GLY A 116 -5.35 37.56 -2.29
N PRO A 117 -6.26 38.19 -1.52
CA PRO A 117 -6.01 38.45 -0.12
C PRO A 117 -5.94 37.12 0.63
N SER A 118 -4.75 36.80 1.13
CA SER A 118 -4.63 35.88 2.25
C SER A 118 -5.63 36.33 3.30
N LEU A 119 -6.58 35.48 3.67
CA LEU A 119 -7.41 35.62 4.88
C LEU A 119 -6.45 35.72 6.06
N ASN A 120 -5.95 36.92 6.28
CA ASN A 120 -5.25 37.31 7.49
C ASN A 120 -6.37 37.37 8.52
N LEU A 121 -6.57 36.26 9.24
CA LEU A 121 -7.31 36.26 10.49
C LEU A 121 -6.57 37.23 11.41
N ASN A 122 -6.93 38.50 11.32
CA ASN A 122 -6.41 39.57 12.15
C ASN A 122 -7.11 39.49 13.51
N TRP A 123 -6.85 38.42 14.27
CA TRP A 123 -7.40 38.22 15.61
C TRP A 123 -6.76 39.18 16.64
N THR A 124 -5.69 39.89 16.26
CA THR A 124 -4.90 40.74 17.16
C THR A 124 -5.24 42.23 17.08
N ALA A 125 -5.99 42.71 16.08
CA ALA A 125 -6.28 44.15 15.95
C ALA A 125 -7.34 44.69 16.92
N HIS A 126 -8.11 43.81 17.58
CA HIS A 126 -9.19 44.24 18.48
C HIS A 126 -8.82 44.24 19.98
N ALA A 127 -7.63 43.78 20.37
CA ALA A 127 -7.29 43.56 21.78
C ALA A 127 -6.59 44.75 22.48
N PHE A 128 -6.10 45.75 21.75
CA PHE A 128 -5.34 46.86 22.33
C PHE A 128 -5.88 48.22 21.89
N GLY A 129 -7.15 48.49 22.19
CA GLY A 129 -7.65 49.86 22.31
C GLY A 129 -7.05 50.50 23.55
N SER A 130 -5.88 51.14 23.42
CA SER A 130 -5.33 52.03 24.43
C SER A 130 -5.95 53.43 24.24
N PRO A 131 -6.86 53.90 25.10
CA PRO A 131 -7.28 55.29 25.06
C PRO A 131 -6.11 56.16 25.52
N GLY A 132 -5.51 56.85 24.56
CA GLY A 132 -4.43 57.80 24.76
C GLY A 132 -4.81 58.94 25.70
N PHE A 133 -3.83 59.24 26.55
CA PHE A 133 -3.72 60.39 27.43
C PHE A 133 -3.59 61.71 26.63
N GLY A 134 -4.34 62.74 27.02
CA GLY A 134 -3.95 64.16 26.92
C GLY A 134 -4.21 64.89 25.59
N LYS A 135 -5.12 65.87 25.61
CA LYS A 135 -4.82 67.28 25.92
C LYS A 135 -6.06 67.95 26.50
#